data_AF-A0A6P0XSC3-F1
#
_entry.id   AF-A0A6P0XSC3-F1
#
_cell.length_a   1.000
_cell.length_b   1.000
_cell.length_c   1.000
_cell.angle_alpha   90.00
_cell.angle_beta   90.00
_cell.angle_gamma   90.00
#
_symmetry.space_group_name_H-M   'P 1'
#
loop_
_entity.id
_entity.type
_entity.pdbx_description
1 polymer ?
#
loop_
_entity_poly.entity_id
_entity_poly.type
_entity_poly.pdbx_seq_one_letter_code
_entity_poly.pdbx_strand_id
1 'polypeptide(L)'
;MIKVIFTKSDGTAEKTIDVSPNSKLGEDREEVQMLLGLPVNSPYKLILERTGKKLRDSLTFKEAGIQDNDRLILFPLNTLDTYQDSEKTNDIFGTTEEKTEEKESLSSFNFKVFPTVLMAGSIVLIAVVGGLLYLQTIQQQTIINEQLEQERIQRQEAERKLEQERSQRQVAERQRVQERTQRQVAERQRVQERTQRQVPQSDPNLRRALPEQALRNYYQTLNNYEYQSAWNSLSPRSQRSTKAHPEGYKSYIDWWTQVAKIDVLSTKLVSEDGFNSIVESRLRYFMKSGREINQTLRFYFLWDTDSDRWLVNKVERL
;
A
#
# COMPACT_ATOMS: atom_id res chain seq x y z
N MET A 1 19.68 17.72 27.42
CA MET A 1 18.93 17.31 26.22
C MET A 1 19.74 16.26 25.50
N ILE A 2 19.09 15.27 24.90
CA ILE A 2 19.71 14.30 23.98
C ILE A 2 18.96 14.37 22.65
N LYS A 3 19.67 14.17 21.55
CA LYS A 3 19.10 14.08 20.20
C LYS A 3 18.63 12.66 19.98
N VAL A 4 17.38 12.49 19.59
CA VAL A 4 16.82 11.17 19.27
C VAL A 4 16.22 11.22 17.88
N ILE A 5 16.50 10.19 17.09
CA ILE A 5 16.05 10.09 15.70
C ILE A 5 14.83 9.16 15.66
N PHE A 6 13.69 9.68 15.26
CA PHE A 6 12.46 8.90 15.11
C PHE A 6 12.22 8.58 13.64
N THR A 7 11.99 7.31 13.34
CA THR A 7 11.80 6.82 11.97
C THR A 7 10.49 6.03 11.87
N LYS A 8 9.78 6.15 10.75
CA LYS A 8 8.69 5.23 10.43
C LYS A 8 9.22 3.81 10.21
N SER A 9 8.42 2.80 10.54
CA SER A 9 8.76 1.39 10.27
C SER A 9 9.04 1.07 8.80
N ASP A 10 8.52 1.86 7.87
CA ASP A 10 8.75 1.71 6.42
C ASP A 10 9.98 2.49 5.91
N GLY A 11 10.66 3.24 6.78
CA GLY A 11 11.82 4.06 6.44
C GLY A 11 11.50 5.32 5.62
N THR A 12 10.23 5.63 5.36
CA THR A 12 9.83 6.72 4.44
C THR A 12 9.96 8.11 5.05
N ALA A 13 10.02 8.22 6.38
CA ALA A 13 10.15 9.49 7.07
C ALA A 13 11.01 9.35 8.34
N GLU A 14 11.81 10.38 8.59
CA GLU A 14 12.70 10.52 9.73
C GLU A 14 12.64 11.93 10.31
N LYS A 15 12.67 12.05 11.65
CA LYS A 15 12.72 13.31 12.38
C LYS A 15 13.63 13.22 13.59
N THR A 16 14.51 14.20 13.72
CA THR A 16 15.38 14.34 14.89
C THR A 16 14.76 15.37 15.83
N ILE A 17 14.62 15.02 17.11
CA ILE A 17 14.17 15.95 18.14
C ILE A 17 15.13 15.95 19.34
N ASP A 18 15.25 17.10 19.99
CA ASP A 18 15.98 17.26 21.25
C ASP A 18 15.03 16.98 22.42
N VAL A 19 15.27 15.91 23.16
CA VAL A 19 14.42 15.50 24.29
C VAL A 19 15.15 15.59 25.62
N SER A 20 14.38 15.78 26.69
CA SER A 20 14.91 15.67 28.05
C SER A 20 15.10 14.19 28.41
N PRO A 21 16.26 13.74 28.93
CA PRO A 21 16.46 12.36 29.35
C PRO A 21 15.43 11.86 30.38
N ASN A 22 14.81 12.78 31.13
CA ASN A 22 13.81 12.46 32.15
C ASN A 22 12.37 12.60 31.65
N SER A 23 12.15 13.00 30.38
CA SER A 23 10.82 13.01 29.75
C SER A 23 10.35 11.58 29.53
N LYS A 24 9.03 11.34 29.59
CA LYS A 24 8.46 10.03 29.27
C LYS A 24 8.33 9.87 27.77
N LEU A 25 8.61 8.66 27.27
CA LEU A 25 8.47 8.33 25.85
C LEU A 25 7.06 8.59 25.30
N GLY A 26 6.03 8.39 26.11
CA GLY A 26 4.63 8.64 25.70
C GLY A 26 4.27 10.11 25.54
N GLU A 27 4.95 11.03 26.22
CA GLU A 27 4.66 12.47 26.18
C GLU A 27 5.10 13.08 24.84
N ASP A 28 6.30 12.73 24.38
CA ASP A 28 6.87 13.25 23.12
C ASP A 28 6.34 12.49 21.88
N ARG A 29 5.59 11.39 22.08
CA ARG A 29 5.12 10.53 20.98
C ARG A 29 4.14 11.22 20.05
N GLU A 30 3.17 11.97 20.59
CA GLU A 30 2.15 12.64 19.76
C GLU A 30 2.77 13.71 18.86
N GLU A 31 3.73 14.47 19.40
CA GLU A 31 4.50 15.44 18.63
C GLU A 31 5.30 14.76 17.51
N VAL A 32 6.01 13.68 17.82
CA VAL A 32 6.73 12.89 16.82
C VAL A 32 5.80 12.33 15.74
N GLN A 33 4.63 11.83 16.10
CA GLN A 33 3.64 11.33 15.15
C GLN A 33 3.22 12.42 14.16
N MET A 34 2.93 13.62 14.66
CA MET A 34 2.60 14.76 13.80
C MET A 34 3.76 15.11 12.86
N LEU A 35 4.98 15.19 13.38
CA LEU A 35 6.18 15.55 12.59
C LEU A 35 6.50 14.51 11.51
N LEU A 36 6.15 13.24 11.73
CA LEU A 36 6.28 12.16 10.76
C LEU A 36 5.06 12.06 9.81
N GLY A 37 4.00 12.85 10.01
CA GLY A 37 2.76 12.72 9.23
C GLY A 37 2.06 11.38 9.47
N LEU A 38 2.11 10.89 10.70
CA LEU A 38 1.34 9.73 11.17
C LEU A 38 0.03 10.21 11.82
N PRO A 39 -1.04 9.39 11.83
CA PRO A 39 -2.29 9.74 12.50
C PRO A 39 -2.06 9.96 14.00
N VAL A 40 -2.46 11.12 14.50
CA VAL A 40 -2.45 11.47 15.92
C VAL A 40 -3.45 10.59 16.66
N ASN A 41 -3.08 10.06 17.83
CA ASN A 41 -3.85 9.12 18.68
C ASN A 41 -3.91 7.66 18.22
N SER A 42 -3.23 7.30 17.14
CA SER A 42 -3.07 5.88 16.81
C SER A 42 -2.06 5.22 17.77
N PRO A 43 -2.31 3.98 18.25
CA PRO A 43 -1.34 3.27 19.08
C PRO A 43 -0.12 2.87 18.24
N TYR A 44 1.07 3.26 18.67
CA TYR A 44 2.34 2.83 18.05
C TYR A 44 3.25 2.20 19.11
N LYS A 45 4.01 1.20 18.65
CA LYS A 45 5.07 0.55 19.42
C LYS A 45 6.39 1.22 19.07
N LEU A 46 7.14 1.59 20.08
CA LEU A 46 8.50 2.12 19.94
C LEU A 46 9.50 0.97 20.05
N ILE A 47 10.41 0.86 19.08
CA ILE A 47 11.51 -0.10 19.08
C ILE A 47 12.82 0.68 18.99
N LEU A 48 13.75 0.41 19.90
CA LEU A 48 15.10 0.96 19.84
C LEU A 48 15.93 0.17 18.82
N GLU A 49 16.28 0.79 17.69
CA GLU A 49 16.92 0.12 16.54
C GLU A 49 18.16 -0.68 16.95
N ARG A 50 19.07 -0.04 17.71
CA ARG A 50 20.33 -0.65 18.15
C ARG A 50 20.16 -1.98 18.91
N THR A 51 19.04 -2.15 19.61
CA THR A 51 18.83 -3.32 20.48
C THR A 51 17.64 -4.20 20.05
N GLY A 52 16.81 -3.72 19.13
CA GLY A 52 15.52 -4.34 18.81
C GLY A 52 14.52 -4.34 19.98
N LYS A 53 14.83 -3.70 21.12
CA LYS A 53 14.01 -3.77 22.33
C LYS A 53 12.73 -2.94 22.18
N LYS A 54 11.59 -3.55 22.49
CA LYS A 54 10.30 -2.87 22.66
C LYS A 54 10.37 -1.95 23.89
N LEU A 55 10.06 -0.68 23.69
CA LEU A 55 10.00 0.30 24.75
C LEU A 55 8.56 0.50 25.22
N ARG A 56 8.38 0.77 26.51
CA ARG A 56 7.09 1.09 27.12
C ARG A 56 6.95 2.61 27.23
N ASP A 57 5.77 3.13 26.92
CA ASP A 57 5.49 4.59 26.95
C ASP A 57 5.72 5.22 28.33
N SER A 58 5.60 4.42 29.40
CA SER A 58 5.77 4.87 30.78
C SER A 58 7.23 5.10 31.19
N LEU A 59 8.19 4.61 30.40
CA LEU A 59 9.61 4.77 30.69
C LEU A 59 10.08 6.16 30.26
N THR A 60 11.02 6.71 31.02
CA THR A 60 11.79 7.86 30.58
C THR A 60 12.85 7.46 29.55
N PHE A 61 13.35 8.41 28.75
CA PHE A 61 14.45 8.14 27.81
C PHE A 61 15.68 7.54 28.50
N LYS A 62 16.01 8.05 29.68
CA LYS A 62 17.12 7.55 30.51
C LYS A 62 16.87 6.12 31.01
N GLU A 63 15.68 5.81 31.53
CA GLU A 63 15.34 4.45 32.00
C GLU A 63 15.27 3.44 30.86
N ALA A 64 14.87 3.88 29.66
CA ALA A 64 14.90 3.08 28.45
C ALA A 64 16.32 2.81 27.93
N GLY A 65 17.34 3.48 28.47
CA GLY A 65 18.73 3.36 28.04
C GLY A 65 19.01 4.01 26.69
N ILE A 66 18.22 5.01 26.31
CA ILE A 66 18.38 5.76 25.06
C ILE A 66 19.52 6.76 25.22
N GLN A 67 20.40 6.79 24.23
CA GLN A 67 21.58 7.65 24.17
C GLN A 67 21.42 8.72 23.09
N ASP A 68 22.37 9.64 23.05
CA ASP A 68 22.42 10.68 22.02
C ASP A 68 22.60 10.05 20.63
N ASN A 69 21.77 10.47 19.68
CA ASN A 69 21.64 9.97 18.30
C ASN A 69 21.15 8.52 18.17
N ASP A 70 20.58 7.92 19.23
CA ASP A 70 19.88 6.64 19.08
C ASP A 70 18.64 6.81 18.17
N ARG A 71 18.34 5.74 17.42
CA ARG A 71 17.19 5.68 16.51
C ARG A 71 16.04 4.87 17.10
N LEU A 72 14.87 5.47 17.14
CA LEU A 72 13.61 4.85 17.53
C LEU A 72 12.72 4.63 16.32
N ILE A 73 12.24 3.40 16.13
CA ILE A 73 11.35 3.03 15.03
C ILE A 73 9.91 2.94 15.56
N LEU A 74 9.00 3.65 14.90
CA LEU A 74 7.57 3.60 15.21
C LEU A 74 6.88 2.56 14.33
N PHE A 75 6.33 1.52 14.97
CA PHE A 75 5.49 0.53 14.32
C PHE A 75 4.01 0.76 14.68
N PRO A 76 3.09 0.85 13.70
CA PRO A 76 1.67 0.91 14.01
C PRO A 76 1.28 -0.38 14.76
N LEU A 77 0.60 -0.26 15.90
CA LEU A 77 0.00 -1.45 16.52
C LEU A 77 -1.12 -1.92 15.59
N ASN A 78 -0.86 -2.97 14.83
CA ASN A 78 -1.94 -3.77 14.29
C ASN A 78 -2.61 -4.46 15.47
N THR A 79 -3.94 -4.37 15.54
CA THR A 79 -4.77 -4.86 16.65
C THR A 79 -4.60 -6.35 16.97
N LEU A 80 -3.91 -7.12 16.12
CA LEU A 80 -3.61 -8.54 16.30
C LEU A 80 -2.44 -8.83 17.26
N ASP A 81 -1.50 -7.90 17.48
CA ASP A 81 -0.31 -8.14 18.32
C ASP A 81 -0.60 -8.01 19.83
N THR A 82 -1.82 -7.61 20.20
CA THR A 82 -2.16 -7.30 21.60
C THR A 82 -2.52 -8.55 22.42
N TYR A 83 -2.52 -9.74 21.80
CA TYR A 83 -2.97 -10.99 22.43
C TYR A 83 -1.86 -11.97 22.85
N GLN A 84 -0.58 -11.69 22.56
CA GLN A 84 0.52 -12.61 22.89
C GLN A 84 1.50 -12.13 23.96
N ASP A 85 1.39 -10.90 24.45
CA ASP A 85 2.40 -10.32 25.36
C ASP A 85 2.04 -10.45 26.87
N SER A 86 1.01 -11.23 27.24
CA SER A 86 0.57 -11.37 28.65
C SER A 86 1.04 -12.63 29.36
N GLU A 87 1.77 -13.55 28.73
CA GLU A 87 2.29 -14.73 29.42
C GLU A 87 3.72 -15.09 29.00
N LYS A 88 4.62 -15.13 30.00
CA LYS A 88 6.01 -15.62 30.01
C LYS A 88 7.12 -14.57 29.87
N THR A 89 7.53 -14.04 31.02
CA THR A 89 8.95 -13.90 31.32
C THR A 89 9.22 -14.31 32.76
N ASN A 90 9.48 -15.61 32.96
CA ASN A 90 10.39 -16.09 33.99
C ASN A 90 11.63 -16.67 33.30
N ASP A 91 12.77 -16.15 33.71
CA ASP A 91 14.11 -16.74 33.73
C ASP A 91 14.82 -17.23 32.45
N ILE A 92 16.14 -17.18 32.62
CA ILE A 92 17.19 -18.06 32.06
C ILE A 92 18.08 -17.41 31.00
N PHE A 93 19.17 -16.86 31.52
CA PHE A 93 20.51 -16.80 30.93
C PHE A 93 20.87 -18.09 30.17
N GLY A 94 21.37 -17.96 28.94
CA GLY A 94 21.93 -19.05 28.18
C GLY A 94 22.83 -18.55 27.05
N THR A 95 24.11 -18.39 27.37
CA THR A 95 25.24 -18.41 26.45
C THR A 95 25.25 -19.72 25.65
N THR A 96 25.76 -19.73 24.41
CA THR A 96 26.72 -20.73 23.87
C THR A 96 26.75 -20.83 22.33
N GLU A 97 27.95 -20.55 21.82
CA GLU A 97 28.74 -21.16 20.72
C GLU A 97 28.32 -21.20 19.24
N GLU A 98 29.24 -20.58 18.49
CA GLU A 98 29.73 -20.76 17.13
C GLU A 98 30.05 -22.21 16.71
N LYS A 99 29.75 -22.57 15.46
CA LYS A 99 30.40 -23.70 14.78
C LYS A 99 30.55 -23.49 13.28
N THR A 100 31.73 -23.87 12.81
CA THR A 100 32.37 -23.64 11.51
C THR A 100 32.36 -24.90 10.63
N GLU A 101 32.50 -24.67 9.30
CA GLU A 101 33.01 -25.55 8.21
C GLU A 101 32.11 -26.64 7.59
N GLU A 102 32.03 -26.68 6.25
CA GLU A 102 32.83 -27.60 5.39
C GLU A 102 32.65 -27.29 3.87
N LYS A 103 33.70 -27.49 3.06
CA LYS A 103 33.77 -27.27 1.58
C LYS A 103 33.86 -28.61 0.84
N GLU A 104 33.14 -28.77 -0.28
CA GLU A 104 33.24 -29.93 -1.17
C GLU A 104 34.17 -29.73 -2.40
N SER A 105 34.75 -30.86 -2.84
CA SER A 105 35.85 -31.05 -3.79
C SER A 105 35.45 -31.27 -5.25
N LEU A 106 36.36 -30.95 -6.19
CA LEU A 106 36.25 -31.11 -7.66
C LEU A 106 36.80 -32.45 -8.20
N SER A 107 36.18 -32.96 -9.27
CA SER A 107 36.48 -34.23 -9.97
C SER A 107 37.53 -34.11 -11.10
N SER A 108 38.38 -35.12 -11.26
CA SER A 108 39.43 -35.26 -12.30
C SER A 108 38.96 -35.96 -13.59
N PHE A 109 39.42 -35.47 -14.75
CA PHE A 109 39.26 -36.08 -16.09
C PHE A 109 40.60 -36.68 -16.58
N ASN A 110 40.58 -37.89 -17.14
CA ASN A 110 41.76 -38.61 -17.69
C ASN A 110 41.75 -38.61 -19.23
N PHE A 111 42.88 -38.26 -19.87
CA PHE A 111 43.10 -38.36 -21.32
C PHE A 111 44.16 -39.43 -21.64
N LYS A 112 43.88 -40.31 -22.61
CA LYS A 112 44.70 -41.49 -22.95
C LYS A 112 45.49 -41.23 -24.25
N VAL A 113 46.81 -41.41 -24.20
CA VAL A 113 47.75 -41.18 -25.31
C VAL A 113 48.02 -42.49 -26.07
N PHE A 114 48.05 -42.45 -27.41
CA PHE A 114 48.46 -43.57 -28.28
C PHE A 114 49.91 -43.35 -28.82
N PRO A 115 50.73 -44.41 -29.01
CA PRO A 115 52.12 -44.28 -29.41
C PRO A 115 52.37 -44.32 -30.92
N THR A 116 53.45 -43.63 -31.29
CA THR A 116 53.96 -43.27 -32.62
C THR A 116 54.82 -44.38 -33.24
N VAL A 117 54.65 -44.64 -34.54
CA VAL A 117 55.59 -45.40 -35.40
C VAL A 117 56.32 -44.42 -36.34
N LEU A 118 57.65 -44.54 -36.39
CA LEU A 118 58.61 -43.75 -37.15
C LEU A 118 58.56 -44.01 -38.66
N MET A 119 58.44 -42.94 -39.45
CA MET A 119 58.83 -42.88 -40.88
C MET A 119 59.65 -41.60 -41.09
N ALA A 120 60.98 -41.73 -40.97
CA ALA A 120 61.95 -40.66 -41.19
C ALA A 120 62.16 -40.46 -42.70
N GLY A 121 61.26 -39.68 -43.29
CA GLY A 121 61.26 -39.30 -44.71
C GLY A 121 60.09 -38.38 -45.08
N SER A 122 59.06 -38.31 -44.21
CA SER A 122 57.83 -37.55 -44.44
C SER A 122 57.72 -36.24 -43.65
N ILE A 123 58.75 -35.84 -42.88
CA ILE A 123 58.66 -34.68 -41.96
C ILE A 123 58.53 -33.35 -42.71
N VAL A 124 59.16 -33.22 -43.89
CA VAL A 124 59.07 -31.98 -44.70
C VAL A 124 57.71 -31.86 -45.40
N LEU A 125 57.14 -32.97 -45.88
CA LEU A 125 55.83 -32.95 -46.56
C LEU A 125 54.67 -32.69 -45.57
N ILE A 126 54.76 -33.22 -44.35
CA ILE A 126 53.75 -32.99 -43.29
C ILE A 126 53.73 -31.51 -42.86
N ALA A 127 54.88 -30.85 -42.81
CA ALA A 127 54.95 -29.42 -42.47
C ALA A 127 54.30 -28.53 -43.54
N VAL A 128 54.48 -28.84 -44.82
CA VAL A 128 53.88 -28.07 -45.93
C VAL A 128 52.37 -28.27 -46.00
N VAL A 129 51.89 -29.51 -45.88
CA VAL A 129 50.43 -29.82 -45.88
C VAL A 129 49.76 -29.25 -44.63
N GLY A 130 50.41 -29.35 -43.46
CA GLY A 130 49.91 -28.75 -42.22
C GLY A 130 49.82 -27.22 -42.28
N GLY A 131 50.81 -26.56 -42.87
CA GLY A 131 50.81 -25.10 -43.07
C GLY A 131 49.69 -24.61 -43.99
N LEU A 132 49.41 -25.35 -45.08
CA LEU A 132 48.30 -25.04 -46.00
C LEU A 132 46.93 -25.19 -45.34
N LEU A 133 46.71 -26.28 -44.57
CA LEU A 133 45.48 -26.48 -43.82
C LEU A 133 45.28 -25.40 -42.75
N TYR A 134 46.35 -25.00 -42.07
CA TYR A 134 46.30 -23.92 -41.08
C TYR A 134 45.88 -22.57 -41.71
N LEU A 135 46.45 -22.21 -42.87
CA LEU A 135 46.05 -20.99 -43.59
C LEU A 135 44.59 -21.05 -44.06
N GLN A 136 44.12 -22.21 -44.51
CA GLN A 136 42.71 -22.39 -44.88
C GLN A 136 41.77 -22.22 -43.68
N THR A 137 42.13 -22.72 -42.49
CA THR A 137 41.33 -22.50 -41.27
C THR A 137 41.27 -21.03 -40.86
N ILE A 138 42.38 -20.29 -40.99
CA ILE A 138 42.39 -18.84 -40.71
C ILE A 138 41.46 -18.11 -41.67
N GLN A 139 41.50 -18.42 -42.97
CA GLN A 139 40.60 -17.79 -43.95
C GLN A 139 39.12 -18.10 -43.66
N GLN A 140 38.80 -19.35 -43.32
CA GLN A 140 37.42 -19.71 -42.96
C GLN A 140 36.96 -18.98 -41.70
N GLN A 141 37.84 -18.84 -40.70
CA GLN A 141 37.50 -18.12 -39.47
C GLN A 141 37.23 -16.64 -39.74
N THR A 142 38.00 -16.01 -40.64
CA THR A 142 37.76 -14.62 -41.06
C THR A 142 36.39 -14.46 -41.70
N ILE A 143 36.01 -15.35 -42.63
CA ILE A 143 34.70 -15.31 -43.30
C ILE A 143 33.55 -15.47 -42.27
N ILE A 144 33.69 -16.38 -41.31
CA ILE A 144 32.69 -16.59 -40.25
C ILE A 144 32.54 -15.33 -39.39
N ASN A 145 33.66 -14.70 -39.02
CA ASN A 145 33.64 -13.48 -38.21
C ASN A 145 32.99 -12.31 -38.96
N GLU A 146 33.29 -12.13 -40.24
CA GLU A 146 32.66 -11.11 -41.09
C GLU A 146 31.15 -11.34 -41.24
N GLN A 147 30.72 -12.59 -41.45
CA GLN A 147 29.29 -12.94 -41.50
C GLN A 147 28.57 -12.65 -40.18
N LEU A 148 29.21 -12.97 -39.06
CA LEU A 148 28.66 -12.72 -37.73
C LEU A 148 28.54 -11.20 -37.44
N GLU A 149 29.51 -10.40 -37.87
CA GLU A 149 29.43 -8.94 -37.76
C GLU A 149 28.30 -8.35 -38.60
N GLN A 150 28.12 -8.82 -39.83
CA GLN A 150 26.99 -8.42 -40.68
C GLN A 150 25.65 -8.78 -40.05
N GLU A 151 25.53 -9.98 -39.48
CA GLU A 151 24.31 -10.39 -38.77
C GLU A 151 24.02 -9.50 -37.55
N ARG A 152 25.05 -9.15 -36.78
CA ARG A 152 24.91 -8.23 -35.63
C ARG A 152 24.40 -6.86 -36.07
N ILE A 153 24.93 -6.32 -37.17
CA ILE A 153 24.50 -5.02 -37.73
C ILE A 153 23.03 -5.11 -38.16
N GLN A 154 22.64 -6.17 -38.88
CA GLN A 154 21.25 -6.35 -39.32
C GLN A 154 20.28 -6.50 -38.14
N ARG A 155 20.65 -7.24 -37.09
CA ARG A 155 19.84 -7.37 -35.87
C ARG A 155 19.67 -6.02 -35.17
N GLN A 156 20.75 -5.24 -35.04
CA GLN A 156 20.66 -3.91 -34.44
C GLN A 156 19.78 -2.95 -35.26
N GLU A 157 19.84 -3.01 -36.58
CA GLU A 157 18.97 -2.19 -37.43
C GLU A 157 17.50 -2.60 -37.30
N ALA A 158 17.21 -3.90 -37.24
CA ALA A 158 15.86 -4.42 -37.03
C ALA A 158 15.30 -4.02 -35.65
N GLU A 159 16.11 -4.07 -34.60
CA GLU A 159 15.73 -3.63 -33.26
C GLU A 159 15.41 -2.13 -33.23
N ARG A 160 16.24 -1.29 -33.87
CA ARG A 160 15.97 0.15 -33.99
C ARG A 160 14.68 0.44 -34.73
N LYS A 161 14.39 -0.28 -35.82
CA LYS A 161 13.12 -0.14 -36.56
C LYS A 161 11.92 -0.53 -35.71
N LEU A 162 12.03 -1.62 -34.96
CA LEU A 162 10.97 -2.08 -34.06
C LEU A 162 10.71 -1.09 -32.92
N GLU A 163 11.77 -0.53 -32.32
CA GLU A 163 11.67 0.47 -31.26
C GLU A 163 11.04 1.77 -31.77
N GLN A 164 11.42 2.21 -32.98
CA GLN A 164 10.80 3.35 -33.65
C GLN A 164 9.31 3.11 -33.90
N GLU A 165 8.93 1.92 -34.36
CA GLU A 165 7.52 1.58 -34.59
C GLU A 165 6.73 1.54 -33.27
N ARG A 166 7.29 0.94 -32.21
CA ARG A 166 6.67 0.93 -30.87
C ARG A 166 6.46 2.35 -30.34
N SER A 167 7.44 3.23 -30.53
CA SER A 167 7.35 4.64 -30.13
C SER A 167 6.25 5.37 -30.91
N GLN A 168 6.15 5.15 -32.22
CA GLN A 168 5.08 5.73 -33.04
C GLN A 168 3.69 5.24 -32.63
N ARG A 169 3.55 3.93 -32.34
CA ARG A 169 2.28 3.36 -31.86
C ARG A 169 1.85 3.96 -30.52
N GLN A 170 2.78 4.15 -29.57
CA GLN A 170 2.48 4.79 -28.29
C GLN A 170 2.04 6.25 -28.45
N VAL A 171 2.67 7.01 -29.34
CA VAL A 171 2.27 8.40 -29.62
C VAL A 171 0.86 8.45 -30.23
N ALA A 172 0.58 7.58 -31.22
CA ALA A 172 -0.74 7.49 -31.84
C ALA A 172 -1.83 7.08 -30.83
N GLU A 173 -1.51 6.18 -29.90
CA GLU A 173 -2.43 5.77 -28.84
C GLU A 173 -2.72 6.91 -27.87
N ARG A 174 -1.69 7.65 -27.42
CA ARG A 174 -1.86 8.84 -26.57
C ARG A 174 -2.76 9.89 -27.22
N GLN A 175 -2.60 10.14 -28.52
CA GLN A 175 -3.46 11.06 -29.26
C GLN A 175 -4.92 10.60 -29.30
N ARG A 176 -5.16 9.29 -29.55
CA ARG A 176 -6.52 8.73 -29.53
C ARG A 176 -7.19 8.83 -28.16
N VAL A 177 -6.45 8.60 -27.08
CA VAL A 177 -6.96 8.75 -25.71
C VAL A 177 -7.29 10.21 -25.42
N GLN A 178 -6.42 11.14 -25.80
CA GLN A 178 -6.66 12.57 -25.61
C GLN A 178 -7.91 13.05 -26.38
N GLU A 179 -8.10 12.61 -27.62
CA GLU A 179 -9.28 12.94 -28.42
C GLU A 179 -10.57 12.39 -27.78
N ARG A 180 -10.56 11.14 -27.29
CA ARG A 180 -11.70 10.55 -26.58
C ARG A 180 -12.07 11.36 -25.33
N THR A 181 -11.08 11.76 -24.54
CA THR A 181 -11.30 12.58 -23.35
C THR A 181 -11.91 13.93 -23.71
N GLN A 182 -11.40 14.61 -24.74
CA GLN A 182 -11.96 15.88 -25.20
C GLN A 182 -13.41 15.74 -25.67
N ARG A 183 -13.74 14.67 -26.42
CA ARG A 183 -15.12 14.39 -26.85
C ARG A 183 -16.06 14.18 -25.66
N GLN A 184 -15.64 13.42 -24.65
CA GLN A 184 -16.44 13.19 -23.44
C GLN A 184 -16.66 14.47 -22.63
N VAL A 185 -15.64 15.32 -22.51
CA VAL A 185 -15.77 16.62 -21.82
C VAL A 185 -16.77 17.52 -22.56
N ALA A 186 -16.65 17.62 -23.89
CA ALA A 186 -17.57 18.41 -24.70
C ALA A 186 -19.02 17.88 -24.62
N GLU A 187 -19.21 16.56 -24.57
CA GLU A 187 -20.53 15.96 -24.42
C GLU A 187 -21.15 16.25 -23.05
N ARG A 188 -20.37 16.17 -21.96
CA ARG A 188 -20.83 16.52 -20.61
C ARG A 188 -21.28 17.98 -20.51
N GLN A 189 -20.53 18.89 -21.12
CA GLN A 189 -20.88 20.31 -21.16
C GLN A 189 -22.21 20.53 -21.91
N ARG A 190 -22.42 19.86 -23.04
CA ARG A 190 -23.68 19.94 -23.80
C ARG A 190 -24.88 19.41 -23.01
N VAL A 191 -24.71 18.35 -22.22
CA VAL A 191 -25.77 17.82 -21.36
C VAL A 191 -26.08 18.78 -20.21
N GLN A 192 -25.06 19.37 -19.57
CA GLN A 192 -25.27 20.40 -18.55
C GLN A 192 -25.99 21.64 -19.08
N GLU A 193 -25.60 22.15 -20.25
CA GLU A 193 -26.24 23.33 -20.85
C GLU A 193 -27.70 23.06 -21.22
N ARG A 194 -28.03 21.85 -21.69
CA ARG A 194 -29.43 21.44 -21.93
C ARG A 194 -30.24 21.34 -20.64
N THR A 195 -29.62 20.87 -19.56
CA THR A 195 -30.29 20.72 -18.26
C THR A 195 -30.59 22.08 -17.62
N GLN A 196 -29.73 23.08 -17.81
CA GLN A 196 -29.96 24.44 -17.28
C GLN A 196 -31.06 25.22 -18.01
N ARG A 197 -31.36 24.91 -19.28
CA ARG A 197 -32.40 25.63 -20.05
C ARG A 197 -33.83 25.14 -19.79
N GLN A 198 -34.05 24.10 -18.99
CA GLN A 198 -35.39 23.46 -18.86
C GLN A 198 -35.96 23.37 -17.43
N VAL A 199 -35.42 24.07 -16.42
CA VAL A 199 -35.93 23.99 -15.05
C VAL A 199 -36.74 25.25 -14.68
N PRO A 200 -38.07 25.15 -14.44
CA PRO A 200 -38.87 26.21 -13.81
C PRO A 200 -38.33 26.52 -12.41
N GLN A 201 -38.38 27.80 -11.99
CA GLN A 201 -37.84 28.29 -10.72
C GLN A 201 -38.17 27.38 -9.52
N SER A 202 -37.11 26.87 -8.87
CA SER A 202 -37.14 25.88 -7.81
C SER A 202 -37.47 26.46 -6.43
N ASP A 203 -38.34 25.76 -5.71
CA ASP A 203 -38.57 25.80 -4.27
C ASP A 203 -37.24 25.84 -3.47
N PRO A 204 -37.09 26.71 -2.46
CA PRO A 204 -35.89 26.79 -1.60
C PRO A 204 -35.51 25.48 -0.89
N ASN A 205 -36.38 24.46 -0.83
CA ASN A 205 -36.03 23.12 -0.35
C ASN A 205 -35.08 22.32 -1.26
N LEU A 206 -34.86 22.73 -2.53
CA LEU A 206 -33.99 22.00 -3.47
C LEU A 206 -32.49 22.11 -3.21
N ARG A 207 -32.05 22.88 -2.20
CA ARG A 207 -30.62 22.97 -1.83
C ARG A 207 -30.19 21.95 -0.77
N ARG A 208 -31.14 21.33 -0.07
CA ARG A 208 -30.87 20.34 0.98
C ARG A 208 -30.47 19.01 0.33
N ALA A 209 -29.36 18.42 0.79
CA ALA A 209 -28.99 17.06 0.37
C ALA A 209 -30.11 16.07 0.74
N LEU A 210 -30.47 15.17 -0.17
CA LEU A 210 -31.51 14.16 0.11
C LEU A 210 -31.05 13.20 1.23
N PRO A 211 -31.93 12.80 2.16
CA PRO A 211 -31.60 11.85 3.23
C PRO A 211 -30.97 10.54 2.72
N GLU A 212 -31.44 10.00 1.59
CA GLU A 212 -30.87 8.80 1.01
C GLU A 212 -29.45 9.02 0.49
N GLN A 213 -29.17 10.22 -0.05
CA GLN A 213 -27.83 10.57 -0.47
C GLN A 213 -26.89 10.71 0.73
N ALA A 214 -27.37 11.28 1.84
CA ALA A 214 -26.60 11.33 3.08
C ALA A 214 -26.25 9.92 3.60
N LEU A 215 -27.18 8.97 3.52
CA LEU A 215 -26.92 7.56 3.87
C LEU A 215 -25.85 6.91 2.98
N ARG A 216 -25.91 7.16 1.66
CA ARG A 216 -24.91 6.66 0.71
C ARG A 216 -23.53 7.25 0.99
N ASN A 217 -23.47 8.56 1.23
CA ASN A 217 -22.24 9.26 1.58
C ASN A 217 -21.65 8.70 2.89
N TYR A 218 -22.47 8.47 3.91
CA TYR A 218 -22.03 7.85 5.17
C TYR A 218 -21.32 6.51 4.94
N TYR A 219 -21.91 5.61 4.14
CA TYR A 219 -21.28 4.33 3.82
C TYR A 219 -20.09 4.43 2.88
N GLN A 220 -20.06 5.44 2.00
CA GLN A 220 -18.90 5.70 1.15
C GLN A 220 -17.70 6.16 1.99
N THR A 221 -17.91 7.05 2.96
CA THR A 221 -16.89 7.47 3.93
C THR A 221 -16.34 6.28 4.72
N LEU A 222 -17.21 5.35 5.13
CA LEU A 222 -16.78 4.10 5.78
C LEU A 222 -15.95 3.19 4.87
N ASN A 223 -16.36 3.03 3.61
CA ASN A 223 -15.60 2.27 2.60
C ASN A 223 -14.23 2.90 2.30
N ASN A 224 -14.09 4.22 2.47
CA ASN A 224 -12.82 4.95 2.34
C ASN A 224 -11.96 4.90 3.61
N TYR A 225 -12.38 4.16 4.64
CA TYR A 225 -11.71 4.07 5.95
C TYR A 225 -11.63 5.41 6.72
N GLU A 226 -12.48 6.38 6.38
CA GLU A 226 -12.55 7.70 7.01
C GLU A 226 -13.44 7.66 8.27
N TYR A 227 -13.10 6.82 9.24
CA TYR A 227 -13.99 6.50 10.37
C TYR A 227 -14.40 7.72 11.21
N GLN A 228 -13.52 8.71 11.37
CA GLN A 228 -13.83 9.92 12.12
C GLN A 228 -14.90 10.75 11.41
N SER A 229 -14.80 10.90 10.10
CA SER A 229 -15.80 11.62 9.28
C SER A 229 -17.15 10.90 9.32
N ALA A 230 -17.14 9.57 9.25
CA ALA A 230 -18.34 8.76 9.39
C ALA A 230 -18.96 8.92 10.80
N TRP A 231 -18.14 8.84 11.86
CA TRP A 231 -18.58 9.06 13.23
C TRP A 231 -19.21 10.45 13.42
N ASN A 232 -18.62 11.47 12.82
CA ASN A 232 -19.13 12.85 12.84
C ASN A 232 -20.43 13.04 12.03
N SER A 233 -20.84 12.03 11.25
CA SER A 233 -22.14 11.99 10.56
C SER A 233 -23.24 11.35 11.44
N LEU A 234 -22.90 10.89 12.64
CA LEU A 234 -23.86 10.45 13.66
C LEU A 234 -24.27 11.64 14.54
N SER A 235 -25.52 11.64 15.03
CA SER A 235 -25.96 12.65 15.99
C SER A 235 -25.25 12.48 17.34
N PRO A 236 -25.11 13.53 18.18
CA PRO A 236 -24.55 13.42 19.52
C PRO A 236 -25.28 12.40 20.41
N ARG A 237 -26.57 12.14 20.12
CA ARG A 237 -27.35 11.09 20.79
C ARG A 237 -26.91 9.70 20.34
N SER A 238 -26.72 9.49 19.04
CA SER A 238 -26.27 8.21 18.49
C SER A 238 -24.83 7.90 18.92
N GLN A 239 -23.93 8.90 18.89
CA GLN A 239 -22.53 8.75 19.34
C GLN A 239 -22.41 8.34 20.81
N ARG A 240 -23.29 8.87 21.68
CA ARG A 240 -23.33 8.55 23.12
C ARG A 240 -24.15 7.31 23.47
N SER A 241 -24.68 6.59 22.47
CA SER A 241 -25.48 5.40 22.70
C SER A 241 -24.60 4.24 23.17
N THR A 242 -24.57 3.99 24.48
CA THR A 242 -23.82 2.87 25.07
C THR A 242 -24.32 1.49 24.60
N LYS A 243 -25.57 1.40 24.12
CA LYS A 243 -26.10 0.17 23.52
C LYS A 243 -25.47 -0.16 22.17
N ALA A 244 -25.21 0.85 21.34
CA ALA A 244 -24.60 0.66 20.03
C ALA A 244 -23.07 0.73 20.09
N HIS A 245 -22.55 1.57 20.98
CA HIS A 245 -21.14 1.92 21.12
C HIS A 245 -20.76 1.94 22.62
N PRO A 246 -20.61 0.77 23.25
CA PRO A 246 -20.37 0.67 24.70
C PRO A 246 -19.10 1.40 25.16
N GLU A 247 -18.09 1.47 24.30
CA GLU A 247 -16.84 2.20 24.55
C GLU A 247 -16.73 3.45 23.65
N GLY A 248 -17.88 4.00 23.25
CA GLY A 248 -17.96 5.14 22.34
C GLY A 248 -17.23 4.88 21.02
N TYR A 249 -16.44 5.85 20.58
CA TYR A 249 -15.74 5.80 19.29
C TYR A 249 -14.79 4.60 19.15
N LYS A 250 -14.18 4.12 20.24
CA LYS A 250 -13.32 2.94 20.23
C LYS A 250 -14.09 1.70 19.75
N SER A 251 -15.21 1.38 20.40
CA SER A 251 -16.06 0.25 20.00
C SER A 251 -16.65 0.39 18.59
N TYR A 252 -16.85 1.63 18.12
CA TYR A 252 -17.26 1.90 16.74
C TYR A 252 -16.17 1.52 15.74
N ILE A 253 -14.93 1.97 15.95
CA ILE A 253 -13.78 1.59 15.11
C ILE A 253 -13.56 0.08 15.16
N ASP A 254 -13.57 -0.51 16.36
CA ASP A 254 -13.29 -1.94 16.54
C ASP A 254 -14.26 -2.80 15.72
N TRP A 255 -15.51 -2.36 15.56
CA TRP A 255 -16.46 -3.03 14.69
C TRP A 255 -16.22 -2.73 13.20
N TRP A 256 -16.09 -1.46 12.80
CA TRP A 256 -15.93 -1.10 11.38
C TRP A 256 -14.63 -1.61 10.75
N THR A 257 -13.56 -1.75 11.53
CA THR A 257 -12.29 -2.29 11.07
C THR A 257 -12.36 -3.77 10.69
N GLN A 258 -13.41 -4.50 11.10
CA GLN A 258 -13.69 -5.87 10.69
C GLN A 258 -14.41 -5.96 9.34
N VAL A 259 -14.98 -4.85 8.87
CA VAL A 259 -15.69 -4.75 7.59
C VAL A 259 -14.68 -4.40 6.49
N ALA A 260 -14.70 -5.15 5.39
CA ALA A 260 -13.86 -4.91 4.22
C ALA A 260 -14.54 -3.98 3.20
N LYS A 261 -15.85 -4.16 2.99
CA LYS A 261 -16.64 -3.37 2.05
C LYS A 261 -18.11 -3.37 2.45
N ILE A 262 -18.82 -2.29 2.18
CA ILE A 262 -20.28 -2.17 2.28
C ILE A 262 -20.86 -1.84 0.91
N ASP A 263 -21.85 -2.61 0.48
CA ASP A 263 -22.69 -2.29 -0.67
C ASP A 263 -24.08 -1.82 -0.21
N VAL A 264 -24.48 -0.63 -0.64
CA VAL A 264 -25.83 -0.08 -0.44
C VAL A 264 -26.72 -0.53 -1.60
N LEU A 265 -27.44 -1.64 -1.41
CA LEU A 265 -28.21 -2.29 -2.47
C LEU A 265 -29.44 -1.46 -2.87
N SER A 266 -30.16 -0.90 -1.90
CA SER A 266 -31.33 -0.07 -2.14
C SER A 266 -31.57 0.88 -0.98
N THR A 267 -32.12 2.06 -1.27
CA THR A 267 -32.61 3.03 -0.28
C THR A 267 -34.02 3.44 -0.63
N LYS A 268 -34.86 3.67 0.38
CA LYS A 268 -36.24 4.13 0.22
C LYS A 268 -36.57 5.16 1.29
N LEU A 269 -36.89 6.38 0.90
CA LEU A 269 -37.47 7.36 1.81
C LEU A 269 -38.86 6.90 2.23
N VAL A 270 -39.10 6.82 3.53
CA VAL A 270 -40.39 6.46 4.13
C VAL A 270 -41.15 7.72 4.52
N SER A 271 -40.46 8.71 5.09
CA SER A 271 -41.05 9.98 5.48
C SER A 271 -39.98 11.06 5.62
N GLU A 272 -40.36 12.33 5.40
CA GLU A 272 -39.55 13.51 5.65
C GLU A 272 -40.46 14.66 6.08
N ASP A 273 -40.09 15.38 7.15
CA ASP A 273 -40.82 16.57 7.65
C ASP A 273 -39.94 17.83 7.69
N GLY A 274 -38.85 17.82 6.91
CA GLY A 274 -37.85 18.87 6.85
C GLY A 274 -36.77 18.73 7.93
N PHE A 275 -37.11 18.48 9.20
CA PHE A 275 -36.09 18.35 10.25
C PHE A 275 -35.75 16.89 10.56
N ASN A 276 -36.65 15.98 10.23
CA ASN A 276 -36.50 14.56 10.43
C ASN A 276 -36.78 13.84 9.13
N SER A 277 -36.12 12.70 8.95
CA SER A 277 -36.47 11.76 7.89
C SER A 277 -36.24 10.32 8.31
N ILE A 278 -36.98 9.43 7.66
CA ILE A 278 -36.89 7.98 7.87
C ILE A 278 -36.53 7.35 6.53
N VAL A 279 -35.40 6.65 6.49
CA VAL A 279 -34.91 5.97 5.29
C VAL A 279 -34.74 4.49 5.60
N GLU A 280 -35.35 3.63 4.79
CA GLU A 280 -35.11 2.20 4.81
C GLU A 280 -34.03 1.83 3.79
N SER A 281 -33.16 0.91 4.16
CA SER A 281 -32.05 0.50 3.31
C SER A 281 -31.75 -0.98 3.41
N ARG A 282 -31.34 -1.56 2.29
CA ARG A 282 -30.80 -2.92 2.21
C ARG A 282 -29.31 -2.83 1.98
N LEU A 283 -28.56 -3.44 2.87
CA LEU A 283 -27.11 -3.38 2.92
C LEU A 283 -26.52 -4.77 2.82
N ARG A 284 -25.35 -4.87 2.18
CA ARG A 284 -24.50 -6.05 2.19
C ARG A 284 -23.13 -5.67 2.71
N TYR A 285 -22.73 -6.33 3.79
CA TYR A 285 -21.40 -6.20 4.39
C TYR A 285 -20.53 -7.37 3.95
N PHE A 286 -19.35 -7.07 3.45
CA PHE A 286 -18.28 -8.03 3.22
C PHE A 286 -17.29 -7.90 4.37
N MET A 287 -17.18 -8.92 5.21
CA MET A 287 -16.26 -8.92 6.35
C MET A 287 -14.85 -9.30 5.89
N LYS A 288 -13.81 -8.83 6.58
CA LYS A 288 -12.41 -9.23 6.31
C LYS A 288 -12.15 -10.72 6.52
N SER A 289 -13.00 -11.39 7.29
CA SER A 289 -12.98 -12.86 7.46
C SER A 289 -13.51 -13.63 6.23
N GLY A 290 -14.02 -12.94 5.21
CA GLY A 290 -14.68 -13.55 4.04
C GLY A 290 -16.18 -13.80 4.23
N ARG A 291 -16.74 -13.56 5.43
CA ARG A 291 -18.18 -13.69 5.67
C ARG A 291 -18.95 -12.55 5.01
N GLU A 292 -20.11 -12.85 4.43
CA GLU A 292 -21.07 -11.85 3.97
C GLU A 292 -22.27 -11.74 4.92
N ILE A 293 -22.75 -10.52 5.14
CA ILE A 293 -23.93 -10.25 5.98
C ILE A 293 -24.88 -9.34 5.21
N ASN A 294 -26.12 -9.80 4.98
CA ASN A 294 -27.18 -8.98 4.39
C ASN A 294 -28.12 -8.49 5.49
N GLN A 295 -28.43 -7.19 5.51
CA GLN A 295 -29.32 -6.59 6.50
C GLN A 295 -30.27 -5.59 5.86
N THR A 296 -31.47 -5.51 6.41
CA THR A 296 -32.43 -4.44 6.14
C THR A 296 -32.52 -3.58 7.39
N LEU A 297 -32.22 -2.28 7.25
CA LEU A 297 -32.15 -1.34 8.36
C LEU A 297 -33.05 -0.13 8.07
N ARG A 298 -33.63 0.42 9.13
CA ARG A 298 -34.33 1.70 9.12
C ARG A 298 -33.49 2.75 9.85
N PHE A 299 -33.18 3.82 9.14
CA PHE A 299 -32.42 4.96 9.62
C PHE A 299 -33.36 6.11 9.94
N TYR A 300 -33.14 6.72 11.09
CA TYR A 300 -33.78 7.97 11.49
C TYR A 300 -32.72 9.05 11.39
N PHE A 301 -32.97 10.04 10.55
CA PHE A 301 -32.09 11.17 10.33
C PHE A 301 -32.64 12.42 10.99
N LEU A 302 -31.73 13.28 11.42
CA LEU A 302 -31.99 14.62 11.94
C LEU A 302 -31.23 15.62 11.08
N TRP A 303 -31.89 16.68 10.62
CA TRP A 303 -31.24 17.78 9.94
C TRP A 303 -30.50 18.64 10.96
N ASP A 304 -29.19 18.74 10.81
CA ASP A 304 -28.37 19.65 11.60
C ASP A 304 -28.22 20.97 10.85
N THR A 305 -28.84 22.02 11.40
CA THR A 305 -28.82 23.36 10.79
C THR A 305 -27.45 24.02 10.86
N ASP A 306 -26.63 23.67 11.86
CA ASP A 306 -25.33 24.30 12.07
C ASP A 306 -24.31 23.82 11.03
N SER A 307 -24.41 22.54 10.63
CA SER A 307 -23.52 21.94 9.64
C SER A 307 -24.18 21.63 8.29
N ASP A 308 -25.42 22.09 8.09
CA ASP A 308 -26.21 21.97 6.86
C ASP A 308 -26.23 20.54 6.28
N ARG A 309 -26.41 19.53 7.14
CA ARG A 309 -26.38 18.12 6.76
C ARG A 309 -27.29 17.23 7.60
N TRP A 310 -27.65 16.08 7.04
CA TRP A 310 -28.35 15.02 7.77
C TRP A 310 -27.38 14.23 8.65
N LEU A 311 -27.75 14.06 9.93
CA LEU A 311 -27.06 13.21 10.88
C LEU A 311 -27.86 11.94 11.18
N VAL A 312 -27.20 10.78 11.22
CA VAL A 312 -27.82 9.52 11.63
C VAL A 312 -28.11 9.60 13.13
N ASN A 313 -29.39 9.66 13.48
CA ASN A 313 -29.83 9.82 14.87
C ASN A 313 -30.13 8.47 15.54
N LYS A 314 -30.63 7.50 14.77
CA LYS A 314 -30.96 6.15 15.26
C LYS A 314 -30.95 5.17 14.09
N VAL A 315 -30.60 3.92 14.37
CA VAL A 315 -30.67 2.80 13.43
C VAL A 315 -31.44 1.66 14.07
N GLU A 316 -32.35 1.07 13.32
CA GLU A 316 -33.14 -0.10 13.73
C GLU A 316 -33.06 -1.20 12.67
N ARG A 317 -33.05 -2.46 13.12
CA ARG A 317 -33.14 -3.62 12.22
C ARG A 317 -34.61 -3.94 11.96
N LEU A 318 -34.94 -4.18 10.69
CA LEU A 318 -36.28 -4.58 10.25
C LEU A 318 -36.42 -6.10 10.13
#